data_AF-A0A922S9H8-F1
#
_entry.id   AF-A0A922S9H8-F1
#
_cell.length_a   1.000
_cell.length_b   1.000
_cell.length_c   1.000
_cell.angle_alpha   90.00
_cell.angle_beta   90.00
_cell.angle_gamma   90.00
#
_symmetry.space_group_name_H-M   'P 1'
#
loop_
_entity.id
_entity.type
_entity.pdbx_description
1 polymer ?
#
loop_
_entity_poly.entity_id
_entity_poly.type
_entity_poly.pdbx_seq_one_letter_code
_entity_poly.pdbx_strand_id
1 'polypeptide(L)'
;MTVVEDYEDLLSPNFVTLESLRAARKEGCNVYVMLLANGLQASRLLRFGDRHRILDTRAKYIMLHDFRLFRSELHYIWRRIVNIIFVKYHKKILGVSKSRPWFELSTVPFPNPIKGVFVPRRVDIWKNENFYYKRPLFADKTSNLNGEVLNVVYLDHVPSVVVVKNNATTKIGGVEVEILHTLAEKMNFKPKPYQAINADLHKWGQKQPNGSFSGLLGEMVNGRADVALGNLQYTPYHLELTDLSIPYTSQCWTFLTPEALTDNSWKTLILPFKLYMWIAVLLVLLITGTIFYGLAKNHINLQEYKKLPVTQTKHDEDNG
;
A
#
# COMPACT_ATOMS: atom_id res chain seq x y z
N MET A 1 -11.01 7.05 -32.08
CA MET A 1 -10.79 5.88 -32.95
C MET A 1 -9.35 5.93 -33.41
N THR A 2 -8.56 4.88 -33.17
CA THR A 2 -7.14 4.81 -33.53
C THR A 2 -7.01 3.85 -34.70
N VAL A 3 -6.55 4.34 -35.85
CA VAL A 3 -6.28 3.50 -37.02
C VAL A 3 -4.84 3.03 -36.90
N VAL A 4 -4.64 1.72 -37.00
CA VAL A 4 -3.33 1.07 -36.95
C VAL A 4 -3.00 0.62 -38.36
N GLU A 5 -1.80 0.94 -38.82
CA GLU A 5 -1.31 0.53 -40.13
C GLU A 5 -0.98 -0.97 -40.15
N ASP A 6 -1.23 -1.66 -41.28
CA ASP A 6 -1.03 -3.11 -41.38
C ASP A 6 0.43 -3.56 -41.17
N TYR A 7 1.39 -2.67 -41.45
CA TYR A 7 2.82 -2.90 -41.30
C TYR A 7 3.36 -2.56 -39.90
N GLU A 8 2.55 -1.96 -39.03
CA GLU A 8 2.99 -1.58 -37.69
C GLU A 8 3.18 -2.81 -36.79
N ASP A 9 4.30 -2.89 -36.06
CA ASP A 9 4.49 -3.91 -35.03
C ASP A 9 3.87 -3.47 -33.71
N LEU A 10 2.74 -4.07 -33.35
CA LEU A 10 2.05 -3.75 -32.10
C LEU A 10 2.72 -4.30 -30.85
N LEU A 11 3.84 -5.04 -30.99
CA LEU A 11 4.71 -5.36 -29.86
C LEU A 11 5.59 -4.17 -29.45
N SER A 12 5.77 -3.21 -30.35
CA SER A 12 6.44 -1.94 -30.14
C SER A 12 5.74 -0.87 -30.98
N PRO A 13 4.52 -0.45 -30.58
CA PRO A 13 3.71 0.48 -31.35
C PRO A 13 4.47 1.78 -31.63
N ASN A 14 4.15 2.41 -32.75
CA ASN A 14 4.69 3.72 -33.09
C ASN A 14 4.22 4.77 -32.06
N PHE A 15 4.82 5.97 -32.11
CA PHE A 15 4.50 7.02 -31.16
C PHE A 15 3.01 7.42 -31.17
N VAL A 16 2.39 7.50 -32.33
CA VAL A 16 0.99 7.93 -32.50
C VAL A 16 0.00 6.93 -31.90
N THR A 17 0.19 5.65 -32.20
CA THR A 17 -0.59 4.54 -31.63
C THR A 17 -0.37 4.45 -30.13
N LEU A 18 0.88 4.59 -29.66
CA LEU A 18 1.19 4.55 -28.23
C LEU A 18 0.58 5.74 -27.46
N GLU A 19 0.67 6.95 -27.99
CA GLU A 19 0.15 8.16 -27.38
C GLU A 19 -1.38 8.10 -27.27
N SER A 20 -2.04 7.65 -28.33
CA SER A 20 -3.49 7.49 -28.33
C SER A 20 -3.98 6.42 -27.35
N LEU A 21 -3.28 5.30 -27.20
CA LEU A 21 -3.58 4.29 -26.18
C LEU A 21 -3.39 4.83 -24.75
N ARG A 22 -2.34 5.62 -24.53
CA ARG A 22 -2.09 6.29 -23.23
C ARG A 22 -3.17 7.31 -22.91
N ALA A 23 -3.59 8.10 -23.90
CA ALA A 23 -4.67 9.06 -23.76
C ALA A 23 -5.98 8.35 -23.38
N ALA A 24 -6.34 7.28 -24.10
CA ALA A 24 -7.54 6.48 -23.82
C ALA A 24 -7.54 5.90 -22.39
N ARG A 25 -6.38 5.44 -21.90
CA ARG A 25 -6.25 4.98 -20.51
C ARG A 25 -6.42 6.12 -19.51
N LYS A 26 -5.80 7.28 -19.77
CA LYS A 26 -5.87 8.46 -18.89
C LYS A 26 -7.29 9.00 -18.76
N GLU A 27 -8.08 8.96 -19.84
CA GLU A 27 -9.49 9.36 -19.84
C GLU A 27 -10.41 8.36 -19.13
N GLY A 28 -9.93 7.15 -18.82
CA GLY A 28 -10.71 6.12 -18.14
C GLY A 28 -11.74 5.45 -19.05
N CYS A 29 -11.34 5.03 -20.26
CA CYS A 29 -12.23 4.30 -21.17
C CYS A 29 -12.84 3.05 -20.52
N ASN A 30 -14.16 3.05 -20.35
CA ASN A 30 -14.90 1.91 -19.82
C ASN A 30 -15.07 0.76 -20.84
N VAL A 31 -14.86 1.02 -22.13
CA VAL A 31 -15.05 0.06 -23.22
C VAL A 31 -13.93 0.18 -24.26
N TYR A 32 -13.28 -0.93 -24.58
CA TYR A 32 -12.33 -1.07 -25.68
C TYR A 32 -12.94 -1.90 -26.80
N VAL A 33 -13.02 -1.34 -28.01
CA VAL A 33 -13.45 -2.06 -29.21
C VAL A 33 -12.24 -2.21 -30.14
N MET A 34 -11.72 -3.44 -30.25
CA MET A 34 -10.54 -3.74 -31.06
C MET A 34 -10.95 -4.54 -32.30
N LEU A 35 -10.98 -3.85 -33.45
CA LEU A 35 -11.35 -4.42 -34.75
C LEU A 35 -10.11 -4.85 -35.55
N LEU A 36 -9.17 -5.53 -34.89
CA LEU A 36 -7.96 -6.05 -35.54
C LEU A 36 -8.26 -7.40 -36.18
N ALA A 37 -8.32 -7.45 -37.51
CA ALA A 37 -8.50 -8.70 -38.25
C ALA A 37 -7.27 -9.63 -38.14
N ASN A 38 -6.09 -9.05 -37.95
CA ASN A 38 -4.86 -9.81 -37.74
C ASN A 38 -4.68 -10.19 -36.26
N GLY A 39 -5.09 -11.41 -35.89
CA GLY A 39 -4.94 -11.92 -34.52
C GLY A 39 -3.50 -12.02 -34.01
N LEU A 40 -2.48 -12.03 -34.90
CA LEU A 40 -1.08 -11.97 -34.46
C LEU A 40 -0.70 -10.56 -33.98
N GLN A 41 -1.14 -9.51 -34.69
CA GLN A 41 -0.92 -8.14 -34.22
C GLN A 41 -1.75 -7.85 -32.97
N ALA A 42 -2.99 -8.35 -32.92
CA ALA A 42 -3.82 -8.25 -31.71
C ALA A 42 -3.14 -8.91 -30.49
N SER A 43 -2.55 -10.10 -30.63
CA SER A 43 -1.84 -10.73 -29.52
C SER A 43 -0.59 -9.96 -29.08
N ARG A 44 0.16 -9.39 -30.03
CA ARG A 44 1.31 -8.52 -29.75
C ARG A 44 0.90 -7.26 -28.99
N LEU A 45 -0.18 -6.61 -29.42
CA LEU A 45 -0.76 -5.45 -28.74
C LEU A 45 -1.14 -5.78 -27.30
N LEU A 46 -1.83 -6.90 -27.07
CA LEU A 46 -2.26 -7.32 -25.73
C LEU A 46 -1.06 -7.58 -24.82
N ARG A 47 0.00 -8.23 -25.33
CA ARG A 47 1.23 -8.47 -24.57
C ARG A 47 1.98 -7.19 -24.24
N PHE A 48 2.09 -6.28 -25.21
CA PHE A 48 2.65 -4.96 -24.98
C PHE A 48 1.81 -4.18 -23.96
N GLY A 49 0.50 -4.29 -24.08
CA GLY A 49 -0.51 -3.68 -23.24
C GLY A 49 -0.42 -4.08 -21.79
N ASP A 50 -0.31 -5.39 -21.52
CA ASP A 50 -0.12 -5.93 -20.18
C ASP A 50 1.26 -5.53 -19.60
N ARG A 51 2.33 -5.65 -20.40
CA ARG A 51 3.71 -5.34 -19.95
C ARG A 51 3.89 -3.89 -19.52
N HIS A 52 3.26 -2.94 -20.21
CA HIS A 52 3.33 -1.51 -19.91
C HIS A 52 2.07 -0.99 -19.21
N ARG A 53 1.15 -1.89 -18.83
CA ARG A 53 -0.18 -1.63 -18.27
C ARG A 53 -1.04 -0.63 -19.05
N ILE A 54 -0.77 -0.32 -20.32
CA ILE A 54 -1.50 0.73 -21.07
C ILE A 54 -2.98 0.41 -21.35
N LEU A 55 -3.42 -0.83 -21.10
CA LEU A 55 -4.81 -1.27 -21.22
C LEU A 55 -5.42 -1.47 -19.83
N ASP A 56 -6.61 -0.90 -19.56
CA ASP A 56 -7.32 -1.13 -18.30
C ASP A 56 -7.94 -2.53 -18.27
N THR A 57 -7.51 -3.39 -17.35
CA THR A 57 -7.98 -4.77 -17.21
C THR A 57 -9.44 -4.88 -16.75
N ARG A 58 -9.99 -3.82 -16.14
CA ARG A 58 -11.36 -3.76 -15.61
C ARG A 58 -12.39 -3.32 -16.65
N ALA A 59 -11.93 -2.72 -17.74
CA ALA A 59 -12.79 -2.25 -18.83
C ALA A 59 -13.46 -3.41 -19.57
N LYS A 60 -14.50 -3.09 -20.36
CA LYS A 60 -15.20 -4.05 -21.21
C LYS A 60 -14.53 -4.12 -22.58
N TYR A 61 -14.19 -5.31 -23.04
CA TYR A 61 -13.52 -5.53 -24.31
C TYR A 61 -14.46 -6.17 -25.33
N ILE A 62 -14.40 -5.70 -26.57
CA ILE A 62 -15.00 -6.35 -27.72
C ILE A 62 -13.89 -6.57 -28.74
N MET A 63 -13.64 -7.82 -29.09
CA MET A 63 -12.59 -8.21 -30.04
C MET A 63 -13.14 -9.15 -31.10
N LEU A 64 -12.53 -9.13 -32.28
CA LEU A 64 -12.77 -10.17 -33.28
C LEU A 64 -12.20 -11.50 -32.78
N HIS A 65 -12.96 -12.58 -32.99
CA HIS A 65 -12.53 -13.91 -32.62
C HIS A 65 -11.41 -14.37 -33.56
N ASP A 66 -10.26 -14.72 -32.98
CA ASP A 66 -9.15 -15.39 -33.67
C ASP A 66 -8.58 -16.49 -32.78
N PHE A 67 -8.39 -17.70 -33.33
CA PHE A 67 -7.87 -18.84 -32.56
C PHE A 67 -6.45 -18.60 -32.02
N ARG A 68 -5.67 -17.70 -32.64
CA ARG A 68 -4.33 -17.32 -32.18
C ARG A 68 -4.36 -16.59 -30.84
N LEU A 69 -5.48 -15.94 -30.51
CA LEU A 69 -5.68 -15.30 -29.21
C LEU A 69 -5.81 -16.34 -28.08
N PHE A 70 -6.11 -17.60 -28.38
CA PHE A 70 -6.39 -18.64 -27.40
C PHE A 70 -5.20 -19.55 -27.09
N ARG A 71 -4.02 -19.21 -27.63
CA ARG A 71 -2.77 -19.93 -27.38
C ARG A 71 -2.35 -19.82 -25.90
N SER A 72 -1.61 -20.82 -25.42
CA SER A 72 -1.11 -20.90 -24.04
C SER A 72 -0.36 -19.65 -23.59
N GLU A 73 0.40 -19.03 -24.50
CA GLU A 73 1.13 -17.79 -24.25
C GLU A 73 0.24 -16.62 -23.80
N LEU A 74 -1.06 -16.61 -24.12
CA LEU A 74 -1.98 -15.52 -23.79
C LEU A 74 -2.96 -15.87 -22.66
N HIS A 75 -2.90 -17.08 -22.11
CA HIS A 75 -3.82 -17.51 -21.04
C HIS A 75 -3.74 -16.61 -19.82
N TYR A 76 -2.56 -16.09 -19.50
CA TYR A 76 -2.36 -15.17 -18.39
C TYR A 76 -3.12 -13.84 -18.59
N ILE A 77 -3.24 -13.35 -19.83
CA ILE A 77 -4.01 -12.14 -20.16
C ILE A 77 -5.48 -12.39 -19.93
N TRP A 78 -5.99 -13.55 -20.36
CA TRP A 78 -7.40 -13.90 -20.19
C TRP A 78 -7.81 -14.25 -18.76
N ARG A 79 -6.83 -14.48 -17.88
CA ARG A 79 -7.04 -14.53 -16.44
C ARG A 79 -7.22 -13.14 -15.83
N ARG A 80 -6.65 -12.09 -16.45
CA ARG A 80 -6.74 -10.69 -16.00
C ARG A 80 -7.92 -9.94 -16.62
N ILE A 81 -8.12 -10.08 -17.92
CA ILE A 81 -9.19 -9.41 -18.68
C ILE A 81 -10.39 -10.34 -18.79
N VAL A 82 -11.23 -10.32 -17.75
CA VAL A 82 -12.41 -11.20 -17.71
C VAL A 82 -13.60 -10.63 -18.48
N ASN A 83 -13.74 -9.32 -18.59
CA ASN A 83 -14.87 -8.67 -19.24
C ASN A 83 -14.64 -8.50 -20.74
N ILE A 84 -14.64 -9.60 -21.50
CA ILE A 84 -14.41 -9.60 -22.94
C ILE A 84 -15.46 -10.38 -23.72
N ILE A 85 -15.84 -9.86 -24.88
CA ILE A 85 -16.64 -10.54 -25.90
C ILE A 85 -15.81 -10.72 -27.18
N PHE A 86 -15.64 -11.97 -27.57
CA PHE A 86 -15.12 -12.37 -28.87
C PHE A 86 -16.27 -12.52 -29.86
N VAL A 87 -16.17 -11.82 -30.99
CA VAL A 87 -17.14 -11.81 -32.07
C VAL A 87 -16.64 -12.69 -33.20
N LYS A 88 -17.29 -13.82 -33.45
CA LYS A 88 -16.96 -14.73 -34.54
C LYS A 88 -18.00 -14.64 -35.65
N TYR A 89 -17.56 -14.28 -36.84
CA TYR A 89 -18.41 -14.24 -38.03
C TYR A 89 -18.56 -15.62 -38.66
N HIS A 90 -19.79 -16.00 -38.97
CA HIS A 90 -20.11 -17.22 -39.71
C HIS A 90 -20.77 -16.87 -41.03
N LYS A 91 -20.14 -17.29 -42.13
CA LYS A 91 -20.64 -17.10 -43.50
C LYS A 91 -21.90 -17.95 -43.74
N LYS A 92 -22.69 -17.53 -44.73
CA LYS A 92 -23.83 -18.31 -45.22
C LYS A 92 -23.36 -19.70 -45.65
N ILE A 93 -24.12 -20.73 -45.28
CA ILE A 93 -23.87 -22.11 -45.72
C ILE A 93 -24.32 -22.24 -47.18
N LEU A 94 -23.39 -22.58 -48.06
CA LEU A 94 -23.65 -22.82 -49.49
C LEU A 94 -24.61 -24.02 -49.62
N GLY A 95 -25.70 -23.88 -50.39
CA GLY A 95 -26.70 -24.94 -50.58
C GLY A 95 -27.96 -24.84 -49.71
N VAL A 96 -27.98 -23.99 -48.67
CA VAL A 96 -29.18 -23.74 -47.85
C VAL A 96 -29.76 -22.36 -48.18
N SER A 97 -30.82 -22.32 -48.99
CA SER A 97 -31.40 -21.07 -49.53
C SER A 97 -31.77 -20.06 -48.43
N LYS A 98 -32.26 -20.53 -47.28
CA LYS A 98 -32.66 -19.71 -46.11
C LYS A 98 -31.51 -19.37 -45.13
N SER A 99 -30.27 -19.79 -45.38
CA SER A 99 -29.15 -19.47 -44.50
C SER A 99 -28.75 -18.00 -44.66
N ARG A 100 -28.64 -17.27 -43.55
CA ARG A 100 -28.15 -15.88 -43.47
C ARG A 100 -26.87 -15.87 -42.65
N PRO A 101 -25.94 -14.93 -42.90
CA PRO A 101 -24.77 -14.75 -42.04
C PRO A 101 -25.22 -14.50 -40.60
N TRP A 102 -24.41 -14.95 -39.66
CA TRP A 102 -24.69 -14.80 -38.24
C TRP A 102 -23.37 -14.65 -37.47
N PHE A 103 -23.48 -14.13 -36.25
CA PHE A 103 -22.34 -13.88 -35.39
C PHE A 103 -22.48 -14.64 -34.09
N GLU A 104 -21.42 -15.31 -33.69
CA GLU A 104 -21.31 -15.96 -32.40
C GLU A 104 -20.59 -15.04 -31.43
N LEU A 105 -21.20 -14.78 -30.29
CA LEU A 105 -20.61 -14.00 -29.22
C LEU A 105 -20.17 -14.95 -28.12
N SER A 106 -18.91 -14.86 -27.74
CA SER A 106 -18.32 -15.73 -26.73
C SER A 106 -17.40 -14.96 -25.79
N THR A 107 -17.13 -15.49 -24.60
CA THR A 107 -16.33 -14.87 -23.56
C THR A 107 -15.30 -15.86 -23.02
N VAL A 108 -14.32 -15.37 -22.26
CA VAL A 108 -13.43 -16.21 -21.45
C VAL A 108 -14.21 -17.12 -20.49
N PRO A 109 -13.73 -18.34 -20.22
CA PRO A 109 -14.42 -19.31 -19.37
C PRO A 109 -14.25 -19.04 -17.86
N PHE A 110 -14.43 -17.80 -17.40
CA PHE A 110 -14.35 -17.45 -15.98
C PHE A 110 -15.64 -17.88 -15.24
N PRO A 111 -15.58 -18.38 -13.98
CA PRO A 111 -14.40 -18.52 -13.10
C PRO A 111 -13.52 -19.76 -13.36
N ASN A 112 -13.91 -20.66 -14.26
CA ASN A 112 -13.19 -21.92 -14.48
C ASN A 112 -11.75 -21.69 -14.99
N PRO A 113 -10.73 -22.33 -14.37
CA PRO A 113 -9.34 -22.11 -14.74
C PRO A 113 -9.01 -22.72 -16.10
N ILE A 114 -8.17 -22.02 -16.85
CA ILE A 114 -7.64 -22.49 -18.13
C ILE A 114 -6.49 -23.46 -17.84
N LYS A 115 -6.78 -24.77 -17.83
CA LYS A 115 -5.79 -25.81 -17.48
C LYS A 115 -4.82 -26.17 -18.62
N GLY A 116 -5.15 -25.84 -19.87
CA GLY A 116 -4.27 -26.10 -21.01
C GLY A 116 -4.85 -25.72 -22.36
N VAL A 117 -6.15 -25.96 -22.58
CA VAL A 117 -6.86 -25.46 -23.77
C VAL A 117 -7.83 -24.39 -23.35
N PHE A 118 -7.78 -23.25 -24.04
CA PHE A 118 -8.74 -22.18 -23.85
C PHE A 118 -9.99 -22.51 -24.67
N VAL A 119 -11.10 -22.75 -23.96
CA VAL A 119 -12.41 -23.00 -24.58
C VAL A 119 -13.32 -21.82 -24.24
N PRO A 120 -13.67 -20.96 -25.22
CA PRO A 120 -14.54 -19.82 -24.95
C PRO A 120 -15.96 -20.27 -24.62
N ARG A 121 -16.62 -19.57 -23.69
CA ARG A 121 -18.02 -19.79 -23.34
C ARG A 121 -18.91 -18.94 -24.23
N ARG A 122 -19.86 -19.57 -24.94
CA ARG A 122 -20.85 -18.82 -25.74
C ARG A 122 -21.77 -17.99 -24.83
N VAL A 123 -21.91 -16.72 -25.16
CA VAL A 123 -22.79 -15.78 -24.49
C VAL A 123 -24.11 -15.68 -25.24
N ASP A 124 -24.06 -15.36 -26.53
CA ASP A 124 -25.23 -15.21 -27.38
C ASP A 124 -24.92 -15.49 -28.86
N ILE A 125 -25.97 -15.54 -29.68
CA ILE A 125 -25.91 -15.61 -31.14
C ILE A 125 -26.68 -14.41 -31.68
N TRP A 126 -26.02 -13.62 -32.51
CA TRP A 126 -26.65 -12.50 -33.20
C TRP A 126 -27.00 -12.90 -34.63
N LYS A 127 -28.29 -12.87 -34.96
CA LYS A 127 -28.84 -13.25 -36.27
C LYS A 127 -30.14 -12.49 -36.52
N ASN A 128 -30.34 -12.02 -37.75
CA ASN A 128 -31.53 -11.25 -38.13
C ASN A 128 -31.77 -10.04 -37.20
N GLU A 129 -30.71 -9.27 -36.95
CA GLU A 129 -30.74 -8.04 -36.13
C GLU A 129 -31.08 -8.25 -34.64
N ASN A 130 -31.28 -9.50 -34.21
CA ASN A 130 -31.63 -9.83 -32.83
C ASN A 130 -30.65 -10.79 -32.18
N PHE A 131 -30.54 -10.67 -30.86
CA PHE A 131 -29.90 -11.67 -30.00
C PHE A 131 -30.85 -12.84 -29.78
N TYR A 132 -30.36 -14.06 -29.98
CA TYR A 132 -31.15 -15.27 -29.85
C TYR A 132 -31.55 -15.53 -28.40
N TYR A 133 -30.59 -15.47 -27.46
CA TYR A 133 -30.83 -15.73 -26.05
C TYR A 133 -31.17 -14.47 -25.24
N LYS A 134 -30.96 -13.28 -25.81
CA LYS A 134 -31.17 -11.97 -25.17
C LYS A 134 -30.47 -11.85 -23.81
N ARG A 135 -29.28 -12.44 -23.69
CA ARG A 135 -28.50 -12.41 -22.45
C ARG A 135 -27.70 -11.11 -22.37
N PRO A 136 -27.45 -10.57 -21.16
CA PRO A 136 -26.52 -9.47 -21.01
C PRO A 136 -25.13 -9.90 -21.47
N LEU A 137 -24.51 -9.13 -22.36
CA LEU A 137 -23.19 -9.45 -22.92
C LEU A 137 -22.09 -9.44 -21.85
N PHE A 138 -22.17 -8.48 -20.93
CA PHE A 138 -21.23 -8.33 -19.82
C PHE A 138 -21.97 -8.58 -18.50
N ALA A 139 -22.32 -9.85 -18.26
CA ALA A 139 -22.85 -10.26 -16.96
C ALA A 139 -21.79 -10.13 -15.86
N ASP A 140 -22.23 -9.89 -14.63
CA ASP A 140 -21.34 -9.92 -13.47
C ASP A 140 -20.82 -11.35 -13.25
N LYS A 141 -19.49 -11.46 -13.17
CA LYS A 141 -18.75 -12.72 -13.01
C LYS A 141 -18.22 -12.91 -11.60
N THR A 142 -18.33 -11.89 -10.75
CA THR A 142 -17.74 -11.87 -9.40
C THR A 142 -18.66 -12.45 -8.34
N SER A 143 -19.93 -12.64 -8.64
CA SER A 143 -20.95 -13.09 -7.67
C SER A 143 -20.73 -14.51 -7.14
N ASN A 144 -20.16 -15.42 -7.94
CA ASN A 144 -19.88 -16.80 -7.54
C ASN A 144 -18.69 -17.36 -8.33
N LEU A 145 -17.62 -17.68 -7.60
CA LEU A 145 -16.37 -18.25 -8.10
C LEU A 145 -16.36 -19.79 -8.02
N ASN A 146 -17.49 -20.44 -7.79
CA ASN A 146 -17.68 -21.90 -7.86
C ASN A 146 -16.66 -22.75 -7.05
N GLY A 147 -16.18 -22.22 -5.93
CA GLY A 147 -15.21 -22.91 -5.06
C GLY A 147 -13.79 -22.93 -5.60
N GLU A 148 -13.45 -22.06 -6.56
CA GLU A 148 -12.10 -21.94 -7.10
C GLU A 148 -11.07 -21.60 -6.02
N VAL A 149 -9.84 -22.09 -6.21
CA VAL A 149 -8.74 -21.88 -5.26
C VAL A 149 -7.94 -20.65 -5.68
N LEU A 150 -7.91 -19.61 -4.85
CA LEU A 150 -7.11 -18.41 -5.09
C LEU A 150 -5.82 -18.46 -4.27
N ASN A 151 -4.69 -18.24 -4.93
CA ASN A 151 -3.40 -18.15 -4.25
C ASN A 151 -3.29 -16.78 -3.58
N VAL A 152 -3.12 -16.77 -2.26
CA VAL A 152 -3.06 -15.54 -1.47
C VAL A 152 -1.68 -15.41 -0.86
N VAL A 153 -0.88 -14.47 -1.36
CA VAL A 153 0.40 -14.16 -0.71
C VAL A 153 0.14 -13.24 0.47
N TYR A 154 0.75 -13.52 1.62
CA TYR A 154 0.63 -12.65 2.78
C TYR A 154 1.99 -12.28 3.39
N LEU A 155 2.04 -11.10 4.00
CA LEU A 155 3.16 -10.59 4.79
C LEU A 155 2.72 -10.41 6.24
N ASP A 156 3.49 -10.96 7.19
CA ASP A 156 3.24 -10.78 8.63
C ASP A 156 3.48 -9.32 9.04
N HIS A 157 2.41 -8.57 9.27
CA HIS A 157 2.44 -7.15 9.58
C HIS A 157 1.21 -6.73 10.39
N VAL A 158 1.43 -6.52 11.69
CA VAL A 158 0.39 -6.13 12.65
C VAL A 158 -0.13 -4.71 12.35
N PRO A 159 -1.46 -4.47 12.39
CA PRO A 159 -2.55 -5.40 12.70
C PRO A 159 -3.21 -6.06 11.46
N SER A 160 -2.72 -5.78 10.25
CA SER A 160 -3.33 -6.24 8.99
C SER A 160 -3.31 -7.76 8.84
N VAL A 161 -2.15 -8.37 9.07
CA VAL A 161 -1.96 -9.82 9.08
C VAL A 161 -1.11 -10.17 10.29
N VAL A 162 -1.59 -11.11 11.10
CA VAL A 162 -0.92 -11.57 12.32
C VAL A 162 -0.70 -13.07 12.20
N VAL A 163 0.56 -13.48 12.26
CA VAL A 163 0.93 -14.90 12.19
C VAL A 163 1.32 -15.40 13.58
N VAL A 164 0.55 -16.34 14.12
CA VAL A 164 0.86 -17.02 15.38
C VAL A 164 1.34 -18.42 15.07
N LYS A 165 2.64 -18.65 15.28
CA LYS A 165 3.27 -19.96 15.10
C LYS A 165 3.23 -20.74 16.42
N ASN A 166 2.48 -21.83 16.46
CA ASN A 166 2.55 -22.85 17.50
C ASN A 166 3.33 -24.07 16.98
N ASN A 167 3.96 -24.85 17.85
CA ASN A 167 4.83 -26.00 17.49
C ASN A 167 4.22 -27.00 16.47
N ALA A 168 2.90 -27.06 16.33
CA ALA A 168 2.21 -27.93 15.37
C ALA A 168 1.41 -27.19 14.28
N THR A 169 1.08 -25.90 14.44
CA THR A 169 0.19 -25.18 13.52
C THR A 169 0.55 -23.71 13.41
N THR A 170 0.45 -23.17 12.19
CA THR A 170 0.51 -21.72 11.95
C THR A 170 -0.92 -21.21 11.83
N LYS A 171 -1.32 -20.35 12.76
CA LYS A 171 -2.59 -19.62 12.68
C LYS A 171 -2.34 -18.24 12.09
N ILE A 172 -3.18 -17.86 11.13
CA ILE A 172 -3.10 -16.57 10.46
C ILE A 172 -4.41 -15.85 10.79
N GLY A 173 -4.32 -14.59 11.21
CA GLY A 173 -5.46 -13.73 11.48
C GLY A 173 -5.12 -12.28 11.14
N GLY A 174 -5.89 -11.33 11.67
CA GLY A 174 -5.73 -9.91 11.40
C GLY A 174 -6.83 -9.36 10.48
N VAL A 175 -6.86 -8.04 10.33
CA VAL A 175 -7.96 -7.33 9.67
C VAL A 175 -8.15 -7.78 8.21
N GLU A 176 -7.06 -7.87 7.45
CA GLU A 176 -7.14 -8.22 6.02
C GLU A 176 -7.52 -9.69 5.80
N VAL A 177 -7.19 -10.57 6.76
CA VAL A 177 -7.54 -11.99 6.71
C VAL A 177 -9.03 -12.20 6.95
N GLU A 178 -9.63 -11.46 7.89
CA GLU A 178 -11.09 -11.49 8.11
C GLU A 178 -11.87 -10.93 6.92
N ILE A 179 -11.37 -9.85 6.30
CA ILE A 179 -11.95 -9.31 5.05
C ILE A 179 -11.89 -10.38 3.95
N LEU A 180 -10.76 -11.06 3.79
CA LEU A 180 -10.60 -12.13 2.81
C LEU A 180 -11.57 -13.30 3.07
N HIS A 181 -11.73 -13.73 4.32
CA HIS A 181 -12.68 -14.79 4.68
C HIS A 181 -14.12 -14.39 4.37
N THR A 182 -14.51 -13.15 4.69
CA THR A 182 -15.84 -12.62 4.37
C THR A 182 -16.08 -12.61 2.85
N LEU A 183 -15.07 -12.22 2.06
CA LEU A 183 -15.14 -12.27 0.60
C LEU A 183 -15.21 -13.71 0.08
N ALA A 184 -14.44 -14.64 0.67
CA ALA A 184 -14.42 -16.05 0.31
C ALA A 184 -15.79 -16.71 0.48
N GLU A 185 -16.49 -16.40 1.57
CA GLU A 185 -17.87 -16.86 1.80
C GLU A 185 -18.85 -16.22 0.83
N LYS A 186 -18.77 -14.89 0.63
CA LYS A 186 -19.73 -14.17 -0.20
C LYS A 186 -19.62 -14.50 -1.68
N MET A 187 -18.40 -14.68 -2.16
CA MET A 187 -18.08 -14.94 -3.57
C MET A 187 -17.83 -16.43 -3.84
N ASN A 188 -17.91 -17.30 -2.84
CA ASN A 188 -17.69 -18.75 -2.94
C ASN A 188 -16.35 -19.13 -3.61
N PHE A 189 -15.23 -18.76 -2.98
CA PHE A 189 -13.89 -19.23 -3.35
C PHE A 189 -13.14 -19.77 -2.13
N LYS A 190 -12.04 -20.48 -2.38
CA LYS A 190 -11.17 -21.07 -1.34
C LYS A 190 -9.83 -20.35 -1.31
N PRO A 191 -9.52 -19.54 -0.28
CA PRO A 191 -8.22 -18.91 -0.17
C PRO A 191 -7.15 -19.95 0.17
N LYS A 192 -6.01 -19.89 -0.54
CA LYS A 192 -4.81 -20.66 -0.25
C LYS A 192 -3.69 -19.70 0.17
N PRO A 193 -3.59 -19.38 1.47
CA PRO A 193 -2.59 -18.45 1.98
C PRO A 193 -1.18 -19.08 1.93
N TYR A 194 -0.19 -18.29 1.52
CA TYR A 194 1.23 -18.66 1.54
C TYR A 194 2.13 -17.43 1.72
N GLN A 195 3.36 -17.63 2.19
CA GLN A 195 4.36 -16.56 2.30
C GLN A 195 5.31 -16.57 1.10
N ALA A 196 5.76 -15.39 0.69
CA ALA A 196 6.82 -15.26 -0.30
C ALA A 196 8.13 -15.89 0.19
N ILE A 197 8.98 -16.32 -0.75
CA ILE A 197 10.31 -16.82 -0.44
C ILE A 197 11.12 -15.71 0.25
N ASN A 198 11.71 -16.03 1.41
CA ASN A 198 12.45 -15.07 2.25
C ASN A 198 11.61 -13.83 2.61
N ALA A 199 10.33 -14.03 2.97
CA ALA A 199 9.42 -12.96 3.38
C ALA A 199 9.99 -12.08 4.52
N ASP A 200 10.73 -12.65 5.45
CA ASP A 200 11.33 -11.90 6.57
C ASP A 200 12.38 -10.88 6.10
N LEU A 201 13.12 -11.21 5.03
CA LEU A 201 14.16 -10.35 4.46
C LEU A 201 13.56 -9.33 3.48
N HIS A 202 12.72 -9.77 2.55
CA HIS A 202 12.25 -8.93 1.45
C HIS A 202 10.95 -8.18 1.77
N LYS A 203 10.16 -8.64 2.74
CA LYS A 203 8.88 -8.04 3.17
C LYS A 203 7.96 -7.70 1.97
N TRP A 204 7.58 -6.43 1.82
CA TRP A 204 6.80 -5.93 0.68
C TRP A 204 7.48 -6.15 -0.67
N GLY A 205 8.80 -6.19 -0.71
CA GLY A 205 9.56 -6.36 -1.93
C GLY A 205 10.12 -5.08 -2.50
N GLN A 206 11.18 -5.23 -3.28
CA GLN A 206 11.84 -4.13 -3.98
C GLN A 206 12.29 -4.58 -5.37
N LYS A 207 12.43 -3.61 -6.28
CA LYS A 207 12.95 -3.86 -7.62
C LYS A 207 14.44 -4.19 -7.52
N GLN A 208 14.81 -5.33 -8.08
CA GLN A 208 16.16 -5.85 -8.12
C GLN A 208 16.91 -5.27 -9.33
N PRO A 209 18.27 -5.28 -9.33
CA PRO A 209 19.07 -4.78 -10.45
C PRO A 209 18.79 -5.47 -11.79
N ASN A 210 18.39 -6.74 -11.74
CA ASN A 210 17.98 -7.52 -12.92
C ASN A 210 16.57 -7.17 -13.43
N GLY A 211 15.88 -6.22 -12.80
CA GLY A 211 14.53 -5.78 -13.13
C GLY A 211 13.40 -6.63 -12.55
N SER A 212 13.70 -7.72 -11.84
CA SER A 212 12.69 -8.50 -11.12
C SER A 212 12.27 -7.83 -9.82
N PHE A 213 11.20 -8.31 -9.20
CA PHE A 213 10.76 -7.86 -7.89
C PHE A 213 10.87 -9.02 -6.89
N SER A 214 11.31 -8.73 -5.67
CA SER A 214 11.30 -9.68 -4.54
C SER A 214 10.05 -9.54 -3.67
N GLY A 215 9.91 -10.37 -2.64
CA GLY A 215 8.87 -10.25 -1.62
C GLY A 215 7.44 -10.34 -2.15
N LEU A 216 6.51 -9.69 -1.45
CA LEU A 216 5.08 -9.65 -1.77
C LEU A 216 4.81 -9.12 -3.20
N LEU A 217 5.44 -8.00 -3.58
CA LEU A 217 5.31 -7.42 -4.92
C LEU A 217 5.83 -8.35 -6.01
N GLY A 218 6.92 -9.09 -5.75
CA GLY A 218 7.46 -10.10 -6.66
C GLY A 218 6.47 -11.19 -7.00
N GLU A 219 5.74 -11.70 -6.01
CA GLU A 219 4.73 -12.75 -6.22
C GLU A 219 3.53 -12.23 -7.04
N MET A 220 3.12 -10.97 -6.84
CA MET A 220 2.04 -10.33 -7.59
C MET A 220 2.44 -10.01 -9.03
N VAL A 221 3.59 -9.38 -9.25
CA VAL A 221 4.07 -8.98 -10.59
C VAL A 221 4.27 -10.21 -11.48
N ASN A 222 4.80 -11.31 -10.91
CA ASN A 222 4.98 -12.57 -11.63
C ASN A 222 3.69 -13.38 -11.81
N GLY A 223 2.56 -12.93 -11.26
CA GLY A 223 1.27 -13.61 -11.37
C GLY A 223 1.21 -14.98 -10.69
N ARG A 224 2.01 -15.16 -9.62
CA ARG A 224 2.00 -16.36 -8.77
C ARG A 224 0.91 -16.30 -7.71
N ALA A 225 0.68 -15.10 -7.18
CA ALA A 225 -0.45 -14.79 -6.31
C ALA A 225 -1.59 -14.14 -7.11
N ASP A 226 -2.82 -14.48 -6.73
CA ASP A 226 -4.04 -13.84 -7.24
C ASP A 226 -4.44 -12.66 -6.34
N VAL A 227 -4.16 -12.74 -5.04
CA VAL A 227 -4.42 -11.70 -4.03
C VAL A 227 -3.19 -11.54 -3.14
N ALA A 228 -2.88 -10.31 -2.73
CA ALA A 228 -1.84 -10.02 -1.74
C ALA A 228 -2.43 -9.36 -0.49
N LEU A 229 -2.03 -9.85 0.68
CA LEU A 229 -2.32 -9.26 1.98
C LEU A 229 -1.01 -8.76 2.60
N GLY A 230 -0.99 -7.54 3.13
CA GLY A 230 0.22 -7.00 3.74
C GLY A 230 0.22 -5.49 3.89
N ASN A 231 -0.93 -4.83 4.11
CA ASN A 231 -0.98 -3.38 4.32
C ASN A 231 -0.30 -2.58 3.18
N LEU A 232 -0.65 -2.90 1.94
CA LEU A 232 -0.10 -2.20 0.78
C LEU A 232 -0.62 -0.76 0.75
N GLN A 233 0.29 0.19 0.71
CA GLN A 233 -0.03 1.61 0.62
C GLN A 233 -0.61 1.95 -0.76
N TYR A 234 -1.64 2.80 -0.80
CA TYR A 234 -2.23 3.27 -2.05
C TYR A 234 -1.35 4.36 -2.69
N THR A 235 -0.31 3.95 -3.43
CA THR A 235 0.66 4.85 -4.08
C THR A 235 0.69 4.64 -5.60
N PRO A 236 1.07 5.67 -6.39
CA PRO A 236 1.26 5.53 -7.83
C PRO A 236 2.22 4.39 -8.19
N TYR A 237 3.30 4.22 -7.42
CA TYR A 237 4.27 3.14 -7.61
C TYR A 237 3.62 1.74 -7.52
N HIS A 238 2.74 1.51 -6.54
CA HIS A 238 2.04 0.23 -6.45
C HIS A 238 0.99 0.07 -7.56
N LEU A 239 0.25 1.13 -7.93
CA LEU A 239 -0.72 1.09 -9.02
C LEU A 239 -0.09 0.82 -10.41
N GLU A 240 1.18 1.17 -10.58
CA GLU A 240 1.97 0.83 -11.76
C GLU A 240 2.39 -0.65 -11.81
N LEU A 241 2.26 -1.40 -10.72
CA LEU A 241 2.66 -2.80 -10.64
C LEU A 241 1.45 -3.74 -10.47
N THR A 242 0.47 -3.32 -9.68
CA THR A 242 -0.69 -4.11 -9.28
C THR A 242 -1.98 -3.29 -9.36
N ASP A 243 -3.12 -3.99 -9.39
CA ASP A 243 -4.42 -3.37 -9.21
C ASP A 243 -4.78 -3.40 -7.72
N LEU A 244 -4.93 -2.22 -7.12
CA LEU A 244 -5.26 -2.08 -5.69
C LEU A 244 -6.77 -2.01 -5.49
N SER A 245 -7.23 -2.60 -4.39
CA SER A 245 -8.60 -2.43 -3.90
C SER A 245 -8.84 -0.99 -3.43
N ILE A 246 -10.12 -0.68 -3.19
CA ILE A 246 -10.47 0.54 -2.45
C ILE A 246 -9.87 0.39 -1.04
N PRO A 247 -9.13 1.40 -0.53
CA PRO A 247 -8.51 1.32 0.78
C PRO A 247 -9.59 1.13 1.85
N TYR A 248 -9.41 0.12 2.71
CA TYR A 248 -10.31 -0.15 3.84
C TYR A 248 -10.04 0.76 5.05
N THR A 249 -8.88 1.44 5.06
CA THR A 249 -8.47 2.37 6.11
C THR A 249 -7.67 3.52 5.51
N SER A 250 -7.66 4.66 6.19
CA SER A 250 -6.83 5.81 5.86
C SER A 250 -6.08 6.25 7.10
N GLN A 251 -4.77 6.43 6.98
CA GLN A 251 -3.88 6.79 8.09
C GLN A 251 -3.05 8.01 7.71
N CYS A 252 -2.78 8.87 8.71
CA CYS A 252 -1.87 9.99 8.55
C CYS A 252 -0.47 9.59 9.03
N TRP A 253 0.56 10.13 8.37
CA TRP A 253 1.93 10.02 8.86
C TRP A 253 2.07 10.83 10.14
N THR A 254 2.46 10.18 11.23
CA THR A 254 2.68 10.80 12.53
C THR A 254 4.10 10.53 13.01
N PHE A 255 4.61 11.42 13.86
CA PHE A 255 5.85 11.18 14.57
C PHE A 255 5.52 10.52 15.90
N LEU A 256 6.16 9.39 16.18
CA LEU A 256 6.11 8.77 17.49
C LEU A 256 7.30 9.31 18.31
N THR A 257 7.01 10.09 19.34
CA THR A 257 8.00 10.52 20.33
C THR A 257 7.80 9.74 21.62
N PRO A 258 8.88 9.44 22.37
CA PRO A 258 8.74 8.93 23.73
C PRO A 258 7.83 9.84 24.55
N GLU A 259 7.07 9.25 25.46
CA GLU A 259 6.29 10.01 26.42
C GLU A 259 7.21 10.94 27.21
N ALA A 260 6.78 12.19 27.39
CA ALA A 260 7.51 13.13 28.22
C ALA A 260 7.43 12.66 29.67
N LEU A 261 8.50 12.01 30.14
CA LEU A 261 8.65 11.68 31.55
C LEU A 261 8.62 13.01 32.32
N THR A 262 7.71 13.14 33.29
CA THR A 262 7.68 14.31 34.15
C THR A 262 8.98 14.36 34.96
N ASP A 263 9.75 15.44 34.81
CA ASP A 263 10.89 15.71 35.70
C ASP A 263 10.39 15.79 37.15
N ASN A 264 11.20 15.29 38.10
CA ASN A 264 10.88 15.35 39.53
C ASN A 264 10.53 16.79 39.94
N SER A 265 9.32 17.01 40.46
CA SER A 265 8.73 18.34 40.70
C SER A 265 9.60 19.31 41.53
N TRP A 266 10.47 18.80 42.41
CA TRP A 266 11.38 19.65 43.20
C TRP A 266 12.53 20.23 42.38
N LYS A 267 12.98 19.55 41.31
CA LYS A 267 14.07 20.05 40.46
C LYS A 267 13.65 21.33 39.75
N THR A 268 12.37 21.47 39.40
CA THR A 268 11.78 22.68 38.81
C THR A 268 12.00 23.93 39.68
N LEU A 269 12.10 23.78 41.01
CA LEU A 269 12.34 24.92 41.91
C LEU A 269 13.81 25.41 41.88
N ILE A 270 14.76 24.52 41.58
CA ILE A 270 16.21 24.82 41.65
C ILE A 270 16.79 25.06 40.25
N LEU A 271 16.21 24.45 39.21
CA LEU A 271 16.65 24.52 37.82
C LEU A 271 16.82 25.95 37.26
N PRO A 272 16.00 26.95 37.62
CA PRO A 272 16.16 28.32 37.12
C PRO A 272 17.47 28.98 37.55
N PHE A 273 18.10 28.50 38.63
CA PHE A 273 19.27 29.12 39.24
C PHE A 273 20.54 28.30 39.00
N LYS A 274 21.59 28.95 38.49
CA LYS A 274 22.91 28.33 38.31
C LYS A 274 23.54 28.01 39.67
N LEU A 275 24.36 26.96 39.73
CA LEU A 275 25.07 26.54 40.94
C LEU A 275 25.87 27.69 41.60
N TYR A 276 26.46 28.57 40.78
CA TYR A 276 27.20 29.73 41.26
C TYR A 276 26.37 30.72 42.09
N MET A 277 25.06 30.86 41.80
CA MET A 277 24.18 31.70 42.60
C MET A 277 24.01 31.12 44.01
N TRP A 278 23.81 29.80 44.13
CA TRP A 278 23.70 29.14 45.43
C TRP A 278 25.00 29.24 46.24
N ILE A 279 26.16 29.12 45.58
CA ILE A 279 27.47 29.34 46.20
C ILE A 279 27.59 30.79 46.69
N ALA A 280 27.19 31.77 45.88
CA ALA A 280 27.23 33.18 46.25
C ALA A 280 26.31 33.49 47.45
N VAL A 281 25.09 32.94 47.47
CA VAL A 281 24.16 33.09 48.61
C VAL A 281 24.78 32.53 49.89
N LEU A 282 25.38 31.35 49.84
CA LEU A 282 26.04 30.74 51.00
C LEU A 282 27.24 31.56 51.48
N LEU A 283 28.04 32.09 50.56
CA LEU A 283 29.18 32.94 50.88
C LEU A 283 28.75 34.26 51.51
N VAL A 284 27.72 34.92 50.97
CA VAL A 284 27.14 36.14 51.55
C VAL A 284 26.59 35.88 52.95
N LEU A 285 25.87 34.78 53.16
CA LEU A 285 25.37 34.39 54.48
C LEU A 285 26.49 34.21 55.50
N LEU A 286 27.60 33.55 55.12
CA LEU A 286 28.75 33.37 55.99
C LEU A 286 29.46 34.69 56.30
N ILE A 287 29.70 35.54 55.29
CA ILE A 287 30.36 36.84 55.50
C ILE A 287 29.52 37.76 56.36
N THR A 288 28.23 37.89 56.07
CA THR A 288 27.33 38.73 56.88
C THR A 288 27.23 38.20 58.31
N GLY A 289 27.13 36.88 58.50
CA GLY A 289 27.13 36.25 59.82
C GLY A 289 28.40 36.54 60.62
N THR A 290 29.58 36.47 60.01
CA THR A 290 30.85 36.79 60.70
C THR A 290 30.97 38.28 61.03
N ILE A 291 30.52 39.17 60.14
CA ILE A 291 30.47 40.62 60.40
C ILE A 291 29.54 40.92 61.58
N PHE A 292 28.32 40.37 61.57
CA PHE A 292 27.37 40.57 62.67
C PHE A 292 27.90 40.03 64.00
N TYR A 293 28.54 38.85 64.00
CA TYR A 293 29.19 38.31 65.19
C TYR A 293 30.32 39.22 65.69
N GLY A 294 31.16 39.73 64.80
CA GLY A 294 32.24 40.66 65.14
C GLY A 294 31.72 41.97 65.71
N LEU A 295 30.67 42.56 65.11
CA LEU A 295 30.02 43.77 65.60
C LEU A 295 29.38 43.55 66.98
N ALA A 296 28.68 42.42 67.18
CA ALA A 296 28.08 42.09 68.47
C ALA A 296 29.16 41.94 69.55
N LYS A 297 30.28 41.27 69.24
CA LYS A 297 31.41 41.13 70.16
C LYS A 297 32.07 42.46 70.51
N ASN A 298 32.30 43.32 69.51
CA ASN A 298 32.85 44.66 69.74
C ASN A 298 31.92 45.55 70.55
N HIS A 299 30.60 45.46 70.31
CA HIS A 299 29.61 46.18 71.09
C HIS A 299 29.61 45.74 72.56
N ILE A 300 29.70 44.42 72.84
CA ILE A 300 29.85 43.89 74.21
C ILE A 300 31.13 44.43 74.86
N ASN A 301 32.27 44.36 74.16
CA ASN A 301 33.55 44.85 74.67
C ASN A 301 33.54 46.37 74.93
N LEU A 302 32.88 47.17 74.08
CA LEU A 302 32.72 48.62 74.29
C LEU A 302 31.81 48.93 75.47
N GLN A 303 30.76 48.14 75.69
CA GLN A 303 29.93 48.25 76.90
C GLN A 303 30.70 47.89 78.17
N GLU A 304 31.65 46.95 78.11
CA GLU A 304 32.57 46.68 79.21
C GLU A 304 33.57 47.83 79.43
N TYR A 305 34.13 48.40 78.37
CA TYR A 305 35.07 49.53 78.46
C TYR A 305 34.42 50.80 79.04
N LYS A 306 33.16 51.08 78.68
CA LYS A 306 32.40 52.22 79.24
C LYS A 306 32.14 52.09 80.75
N LYS A 307 32.37 50.91 81.35
CA LYS A 307 32.21 50.65 82.78
C LYS A 307 33.52 50.83 83.58
N LEU A 308 34.66 51.18 82.97
CA LEU A 308 35.93 51.42 83.67
C LEU A 308 36.09 52.90 84.08
N PRO A 309 36.47 53.22 85.35
CA PRO A 309 36.56 54.61 85.84
C PRO A 309 37.88 55.28 85.43
N VAL A 310 37.82 56.58 85.10
CA VAL A 310 38.98 57.45 84.82
C VAL A 310 39.62 57.88 86.14
N THR A 311 40.89 57.54 86.37
CA THR A 311 41.67 58.04 87.52
C THR A 311 42.91 58.78 87.05
N GLN A 312 43.00 60.06 87.43
CA GLN A 312 44.14 60.77 88.05
C GLN A 312 44.34 62.20 87.52
N THR A 313 44.23 63.20 88.41
CA THR A 313 45.31 64.15 88.77
C THR A 313 44.80 65.22 89.74
N LYS A 314 45.26 65.17 91.00
CA LYS A 314 45.79 66.35 91.72
C LYS A 314 46.56 65.88 92.94
N HIS A 315 47.87 66.13 92.87
CA HIS A 315 48.87 66.04 93.93
C HIS A 315 48.71 67.22 94.90
N ASP A 316 49.08 66.96 96.16
CA ASP A 316 49.62 67.86 97.19
C ASP A 316 48.71 68.88 97.89
N GLU A 317 48.36 68.52 99.14
CA GLU A 317 48.09 69.28 100.39
C GLU A 317 47.34 68.27 101.31
N ASP A 318 47.74 67.84 102.51
CA ASP A 318 48.56 68.46 103.55
C ASP A 318 48.92 67.39 104.64
N ASN A 319 50.18 67.44 105.10
CA ASN A 319 50.83 67.06 106.38
C ASN A 319 50.33 65.93 107.33
N GLY A 320 51.30 65.14 107.83
CA GLY A 320 51.20 64.30 109.04
C GLY A 320 52.39 63.37 109.26
#